data_AF-A0A7S3PY61-F1
#
_entry.id   AF-A0A7S3PY61-F1
#
_cell.length_a   1.000
_cell.length_b   1.000
_cell.length_c   1.000
_cell.angle_alpha   90.00
_cell.angle_beta   90.00
_cell.angle_gamma   90.00
#
_symmetry.space_group_name_H-M   'P 1'
#
loop_
_entity.id
_entity.type
_entity.pdbx_description
1 polymer ?
#
loop_
_entity_poly.entity_id
_entity_poly.type
_entity_poly.pdbx_seq_one_letter_code
_entity_poly.pdbx_strand_id
1 'polypeptide(L)'
;MLHDSDKLQERSHKIQLKQFISYSFGLQKENTDMTNSSNKSVEPEIAVIEFGLFSSKKLLVSLHKLKPSPTSLSENPHSVVQKLDCLPSNEKHQRISLVDASRIISLDHIAIAANTAMIRMSHYENIDSNTPNNNNGAMNKRGLALETVICAAGSTNVGSIMKDFAFDARSSAALSLQNGSLDDDEYTILLLSYDCSEKEHLETISQVGLTAPEKIQDMIQYFDRERGQQEVTALMKVFKVTAQEVSRDGSSLEKAVLNRVATKFYT
;
A
#
# COMPACT_ATOMS: atom_id res chain seq x y z
N MET A 1 0.13 14.81 -43.95
CA MET A 1 -0.12 13.45 -43.39
C MET A 1 1.15 12.90 -42.71
N LEU A 2 1.77 13.64 -41.79
CA LEU A 2 3.05 13.28 -41.14
C LEU A 2 3.04 13.56 -39.62
N HIS A 3 1.87 13.56 -38.98
CA HIS A 3 1.73 13.92 -37.55
C HIS A 3 1.14 12.81 -36.66
N ASP A 4 0.90 11.61 -37.20
CA ASP A 4 0.35 10.48 -36.43
C ASP A 4 1.39 9.41 -36.07
N SER A 5 2.56 9.40 -36.72
CA SER A 5 3.63 8.43 -36.46
C SER A 5 4.36 8.69 -35.14
N ASP A 6 4.57 9.96 -34.77
CA ASP A 6 5.31 10.32 -33.55
C ASP A 6 4.49 10.08 -32.28
N LYS A 7 3.16 10.27 -32.34
CA LYS A 7 2.23 9.95 -31.24
C LYS A 7 2.10 8.45 -30.97
N LEU A 8 2.32 7.61 -31.99
CA LEU A 8 2.33 6.15 -31.85
C LEU A 8 3.63 5.65 -31.21
N GLN A 9 4.77 6.26 -31.54
CA GLN A 9 6.06 5.95 -30.92
C GLN A 9 6.12 6.37 -29.45
N GLU A 10 5.55 7.54 -29.11
CA GLU A 10 5.49 8.03 -27.73
C GLU A 10 4.52 7.19 -26.85
N ARG A 11 3.43 6.68 -27.44
CA ARG A 11 2.57 5.67 -26.80
C ARG A 11 3.28 4.32 -26.64
N SER A 12 4.12 3.92 -27.58
CA SER A 12 4.89 2.68 -27.50
C SER A 12 5.98 2.72 -26.41
N HIS A 13 6.62 3.88 -26.19
CA HIS A 13 7.56 4.07 -25.07
C HIS A 13 6.87 4.18 -23.71
N LYS A 14 5.64 4.72 -23.64
CA LYS A 14 4.81 4.66 -22.41
C LYS A 14 4.39 3.24 -22.02
N ILE A 15 4.40 2.30 -22.97
CA ILE A 15 4.12 0.89 -22.71
C ILE A 15 5.39 0.15 -22.25
N GLN A 16 6.59 0.62 -22.60
CA GLN A 16 7.85 0.00 -22.16
C GLN A 16 8.24 0.31 -20.71
N LEU A 17 7.76 1.41 -20.11
CA LEU A 17 7.92 1.62 -18.65
C LEU A 17 6.87 0.89 -17.80
N LYS A 18 5.81 0.34 -18.41
CA LYS A 18 4.83 -0.53 -17.73
C LYS A 18 5.33 -1.96 -17.55
N GLN A 19 6.55 -2.29 -18.01
CA GLN A 19 7.01 -3.68 -18.13
C GLN A 19 7.58 -4.32 -16.86
N PHE A 20 7.57 -3.65 -15.70
CA PHE A 20 8.13 -4.21 -14.46
C PHE A 20 7.15 -4.45 -13.31
N ILE A 21 5.86 -4.12 -13.49
CA ILE A 21 4.81 -4.44 -12.53
C ILE A 21 3.76 -5.28 -13.26
N SER A 22 3.82 -6.60 -13.07
CA SER A 22 2.75 -7.50 -13.49
C SER A 22 1.71 -7.56 -12.38
N TYR A 23 0.46 -7.23 -12.71
CA TYR A 23 -0.69 -7.55 -11.87
C TYR A 23 -1.20 -8.92 -12.29
N SER A 24 -0.94 -9.92 -11.46
CA SER A 24 -1.35 -11.29 -11.69
C SER A 24 -2.67 -11.53 -10.97
N PHE A 25 -3.79 -11.51 -11.70
CA PHE A 25 -5.09 -11.87 -11.15
C PHE A 25 -5.21 -13.40 -11.11
N GLY A 26 -5.17 -13.96 -9.91
CA GLY A 26 -5.28 -15.41 -9.70
C GLY A 26 -6.64 -15.95 -10.13
N LEU A 27 -6.71 -16.56 -11.30
CA LEU A 27 -7.73 -17.56 -11.63
C LEU A 27 -7.04 -18.92 -11.75
N GLN A 28 -6.93 -19.65 -10.64
CA GLN A 28 -6.63 -21.07 -10.73
C GLN A 28 -7.89 -21.80 -11.23
N LYS A 29 -7.88 -22.16 -12.53
CA LYS A 29 -8.80 -23.16 -13.07
C LYS A 29 -8.33 -24.54 -12.59
N GLU A 30 -8.95 -25.08 -11.55
CA GLU A 30 -8.96 -26.53 -11.37
C GLU A 30 -9.94 -27.14 -12.38
N ASN A 31 -9.41 -27.88 -13.35
CA ASN A 31 -10.18 -28.74 -14.22
C ASN A 31 -10.56 -30.01 -13.44
N THR A 32 -11.84 -30.13 -13.04
CA THR A 32 -12.51 -31.44 -13.04
C THR A 32 -14.03 -31.31 -13.10
N ASP A 33 -14.57 -31.96 -14.13
CA ASP A 33 -15.93 -32.49 -14.33
C ASP A 33 -17.16 -31.58 -14.52
N MET A 34 -17.82 -31.87 -15.64
CA MET A 34 -19.07 -31.31 -16.13
C MET A 34 -20.22 -31.48 -15.14
N THR A 35 -20.69 -30.39 -14.55
CA THR A 35 -22.13 -30.16 -14.33
C THR A 35 -22.43 -28.67 -14.43
N ASN A 36 -23.49 -28.34 -15.16
CA ASN A 36 -24.03 -27.00 -15.30
C ASN A 36 -24.38 -26.42 -13.91
N SER A 37 -23.54 -25.50 -13.44
CA SER A 37 -23.91 -24.50 -12.46
C SER A 37 -23.42 -23.17 -13.02
N SER A 38 -24.28 -22.15 -12.96
CA SER A 38 -23.94 -20.78 -13.31
C SER A 38 -22.72 -20.33 -12.50
N ASN A 39 -21.53 -20.44 -13.10
CA ASN A 39 -20.29 -19.93 -12.53
C ASN A 39 -20.37 -18.41 -12.50
N LYS A 40 -20.91 -17.87 -11.39
CA LYS A 40 -20.53 -16.53 -10.94
C LYS A 40 -19.03 -16.58 -10.75
N SER A 41 -18.27 -15.95 -11.64
CA SER A 41 -16.86 -15.69 -11.41
C SER A 41 -16.75 -14.95 -10.07
N VAL A 42 -16.18 -15.60 -9.06
CA VAL A 42 -15.86 -14.92 -7.81
C VAL A 42 -14.78 -13.91 -8.17
N GLU A 43 -15.12 -12.63 -8.08
CA GLU A 43 -14.18 -11.56 -8.35
C GLU A 43 -13.13 -11.54 -7.23
N PRO A 44 -11.85 -11.40 -7.55
CA PRO A 44 -10.79 -11.41 -6.55
C PRO A 44 -10.89 -10.18 -5.63
N GLU A 45 -10.58 -10.38 -4.35
CA GLU A 45 -10.64 -9.36 -3.28
C GLU A 45 -9.25 -8.83 -2.90
N ILE A 46 -8.19 -9.50 -3.36
CA ILE A 46 -6.80 -9.22 -2.97
C ILE A 46 -5.98 -8.91 -4.22
N ALA A 47 -5.45 -7.69 -4.29
CA ALA A 47 -4.49 -7.31 -5.30
C ALA A 47 -3.12 -7.95 -5.00
N VAL A 48 -2.52 -8.51 -6.03
CA VAL A 48 -1.21 -9.15 -5.98
C VAL A 48 -0.21 -8.34 -6.78
N ILE A 49 0.85 -7.89 -6.11
CA ILE A 49 1.96 -7.19 -6.74
C ILE A 49 3.16 -8.14 -6.76
N GLU A 50 3.64 -8.42 -7.97
CA GLU A 50 4.83 -9.22 -8.25
C GLU A 50 5.97 -8.33 -8.73
N PHE A 51 7.19 -8.67 -8.31
CA PHE A 51 8.36 -7.82 -8.53
C PHE A 51 9.36 -8.49 -9.45
N GLY A 52 9.64 -7.87 -10.60
CA GLY A 52 10.59 -8.43 -11.57
C GLY A 52 12.02 -8.58 -11.01
N LEU A 53 12.49 -7.60 -10.22
CA LEU A 53 13.83 -7.62 -9.61
C LEU A 53 13.92 -8.47 -8.34
N PHE A 54 12.77 -8.74 -7.71
CA PHE A 54 12.67 -9.48 -6.45
C PHE A 54 11.64 -10.60 -6.63
N SER A 55 11.88 -11.50 -7.58
CA SER A 55 10.89 -12.50 -8.02
C SER A 55 10.48 -13.51 -6.95
N SER A 56 11.25 -13.64 -5.88
CA SER A 56 10.90 -14.45 -4.70
C SER A 56 9.96 -13.74 -3.74
N LYS A 57 9.69 -12.45 -3.95
CA LYS A 57 8.85 -11.61 -3.11
C LYS A 57 7.50 -11.38 -3.77
N LYS A 58 6.47 -11.39 -2.94
CA LYS A 58 5.09 -11.10 -3.35
C LYS A 58 4.45 -10.21 -2.30
N LEU A 59 3.72 -9.19 -2.76
CA LEU A 59 2.94 -8.32 -1.89
C LEU A 59 1.45 -8.52 -2.18
N LEU A 60 0.70 -8.91 -1.15
CA LEU A 60 -0.75 -8.94 -1.14
C LEU A 60 -1.25 -7.61 -0.56
N VAL A 61 -2.23 -7.01 -1.25
CA VAL A 61 -2.86 -5.75 -0.86
C VAL A 61 -4.36 -5.93 -0.88
N SER A 62 -5.03 -5.55 0.20
CA SER A 62 -6.49 -5.53 0.31
C SER A 62 -6.97 -4.20 0.88
N LEU A 63 -8.17 -3.79 0.48
CA LEU A 63 -8.82 -2.55 0.89
C LEU A 63 -9.92 -2.90 1.88
N HIS A 64 -9.99 -2.18 3.00
CA HIS A 64 -11.01 -2.40 4.03
C HIS A 64 -11.65 -1.09 4.43
N LYS A 65 -12.94 -1.14 4.73
CA LYS A 65 -13.71 -0.03 5.26
C LYS A 65 -14.05 -0.29 6.72
N LEU A 66 -13.63 0.61 7.60
CA LEU A 66 -13.89 0.57 9.03
C LEU A 66 -15.08 1.47 9.36
N LYS A 67 -16.05 0.95 10.12
CA LYS A 67 -17.19 1.75 10.60
C LYS A 67 -16.96 2.15 12.05
N PRO A 68 -17.07 3.45 12.38
CA PRO A 68 -17.15 3.85 13.78
C PRO A 68 -18.49 3.37 14.36
N SER A 69 -18.46 2.37 15.25
CA SER A 69 -19.66 1.88 15.95
C SER A 69 -19.59 2.18 17.46
N PRO A 70 -20.63 2.80 18.06
CA PRO A 70 -20.65 3.11 19.49
C PRO A 70 -20.91 1.89 20.39
N THR A 71 -21.37 0.74 19.86
CA THR A 71 -21.83 -0.41 20.66
C THR A 71 -21.03 -1.70 20.45
N SER A 72 -20.04 -1.70 19.55
CA SER A 72 -19.14 -2.83 19.35
C SER A 72 -17.70 -2.42 19.61
N LEU A 73 -17.08 -2.99 20.65
CA LEU A 73 -15.63 -2.93 20.85
C LEU A 73 -14.82 -3.60 19.71
N SER A 74 -15.46 -4.10 18.63
CA SER A 74 -14.78 -4.81 17.54
C SER A 74 -14.02 -3.92 16.55
N GLU A 75 -14.34 -2.64 16.42
CA GLU A 75 -13.81 -1.79 15.32
C GLU A 75 -13.23 -0.44 15.79
N ASN A 76 -12.58 -0.42 16.96
CA ASN A 76 -11.72 0.71 17.32
C ASN A 76 -10.38 0.57 16.57
N PRO A 77 -9.90 1.58 15.83
CA PRO A 77 -8.56 1.61 15.24
C PRO A 77 -7.45 1.16 16.19
N HIS A 78 -7.57 1.53 17.47
CA HIS A 78 -6.64 1.15 18.52
C HIS A 78 -6.68 -0.36 18.79
N SER A 79 -7.85 -1.00 18.73
CA SER A 79 -7.97 -2.45 18.95
C SER A 79 -7.45 -3.23 17.75
N VAL A 80 -7.63 -2.74 16.52
CA VAL A 80 -7.05 -3.33 15.31
C VAL A 80 -5.52 -3.30 15.39
N VAL A 81 -4.94 -2.16 15.75
CA VAL A 81 -3.50 -1.98 15.88
C VAL A 81 -2.94 -2.82 17.03
N GLN A 82 -3.58 -2.83 18.20
CA GLN A 82 -3.17 -3.68 19.32
C GLN A 82 -3.24 -5.16 18.97
N LYS A 83 -4.27 -5.60 18.23
CA LYS A 83 -4.37 -6.98 17.76
C LYS A 83 -3.26 -7.33 16.77
N LEU A 84 -2.89 -6.40 15.89
CA LEU A 84 -1.76 -6.55 14.97
C LEU A 84 -0.44 -6.70 15.75
N ASP A 85 -0.25 -5.90 16.80
CA ASP A 85 0.91 -5.96 17.69
C ASP A 85 0.98 -7.26 18.51
N CYS A 86 -0.19 -7.84 18.84
CA CYS A 86 -0.31 -9.11 19.56
C CYS A 86 -0.11 -10.36 18.68
N LEU A 87 0.04 -10.21 17.36
CA LEU A 87 0.33 -11.36 16.50
C LEU A 87 1.76 -11.88 16.77
N PRO A 88 2.02 -13.21 16.75
CA PRO A 88 3.31 -13.79 17.10
C PRO A 88 4.48 -13.09 16.40
N SER A 89 5.42 -12.57 17.20
CA SER A 89 6.46 -11.61 16.83
C SER A 89 7.55 -12.15 15.91
N ASN A 90 7.59 -13.46 15.69
CA ASN A 90 8.76 -14.12 15.11
C ASN A 90 8.96 -13.78 13.61
N GLU A 91 7.94 -13.28 12.89
CA GLU A 91 8.06 -12.87 11.48
C GLU A 91 7.10 -11.73 11.03
N LYS A 92 6.21 -11.22 11.89
CA LYS A 92 4.99 -10.53 11.44
C LYS A 92 5.07 -9.03 11.28
N HIS A 93 5.72 -8.31 12.21
CA HIS A 93 6.02 -6.88 11.99
C HIS A 93 7.00 -6.69 10.83
N GLN A 94 7.61 -7.79 10.36
CA GLN A 94 8.39 -7.81 9.15
C GLN A 94 7.55 -7.77 7.87
N ARG A 95 6.37 -8.41 7.91
CA ARG A 95 5.63 -8.82 6.72
C ARG A 95 4.26 -8.15 6.59
N ILE A 96 3.70 -7.58 7.66
CA ILE A 96 2.35 -7.01 7.64
C ILE A 96 2.36 -5.55 8.09
N SER A 97 1.58 -4.69 7.42
CA SER A 97 1.37 -3.31 7.85
C SER A 97 0.02 -2.78 7.39
N LEU A 98 -0.53 -1.83 8.15
CA LEU A 98 -1.77 -1.12 7.83
C LEU A 98 -1.45 0.31 7.42
N VAL A 99 -2.10 0.77 6.35
CA VAL A 99 -1.85 2.09 5.75
C VAL A 99 -3.15 2.84 5.59
N ASP A 100 -3.12 4.14 5.87
CA ASP A 100 -4.20 5.07 5.53
C ASP A 100 -4.36 5.12 3.99
N ALA A 101 -5.49 4.64 3.48
CA ALA A 101 -5.73 4.56 2.04
C ALA A 101 -5.83 5.95 1.39
N SER A 102 -6.22 6.99 2.13
CA SER A 102 -6.29 8.38 1.64
C SER A 102 -4.91 8.99 1.37
N ARG A 103 -3.85 8.37 1.90
CA ARG A 103 -2.45 8.78 1.68
C ARG A 103 -1.81 8.12 0.47
N ILE A 104 -2.48 7.14 -0.10
CA ILE A 104 -2.02 6.36 -1.23
C ILE A 104 -2.77 6.80 -2.47
N ILE A 105 -2.01 7.17 -3.51
CA ILE A 105 -2.57 7.77 -4.71
C ILE A 105 -3.05 6.73 -5.73
N SER A 106 -2.40 5.56 -5.75
CA SER A 106 -2.74 4.43 -6.62
C SER A 106 -1.99 3.16 -6.19
N LEU A 107 -2.28 2.02 -6.81
CA LEU A 107 -1.50 0.79 -6.60
C LEU A 107 -0.05 0.92 -7.10
N ASP A 108 0.18 1.72 -8.15
CA ASP A 108 1.53 2.01 -8.66
C ASP A 108 2.38 2.74 -7.61
N HIS A 109 1.77 3.58 -6.78
CA HIS A 109 2.43 4.21 -5.62
C HIS A 109 2.97 3.12 -4.66
N ILE A 110 2.13 2.16 -4.27
CA ILE A 110 2.53 1.05 -3.40
C ILE A 110 3.63 0.21 -4.06
N ALA A 111 3.50 -0.11 -5.34
CA ALA A 111 4.48 -0.92 -6.05
C ALA A 111 5.86 -0.24 -6.12
N ILE A 112 5.92 1.07 -6.39
CA ILE A 112 7.17 1.85 -6.40
C ILE A 112 7.77 1.92 -4.98
N ALA A 113 6.93 2.16 -3.97
CA ALA A 113 7.36 2.19 -2.58
C ALA A 113 7.93 0.83 -2.13
N ALA A 114 7.27 -0.27 -2.49
CA ALA A 114 7.68 -1.63 -2.18
C ALA A 114 9.04 -1.97 -2.81
N ASN A 115 9.23 -1.67 -4.09
CA ASN A 115 10.53 -1.84 -4.76
C ASN A 115 11.64 -1.05 -4.05
N THR A 116 11.36 0.20 -3.67
CA THR A 116 12.33 1.04 -2.96
C THR A 116 12.65 0.49 -1.58
N ALA A 117 11.65 -0.05 -0.87
CA ALA A 117 11.83 -0.70 0.43
C ALA A 117 12.71 -1.95 0.32
N MET A 118 12.49 -2.81 -0.69
CA MET A 118 13.31 -4.00 -0.92
C MET A 118 14.77 -3.64 -1.25
N ILE A 119 14.99 -2.63 -2.09
CA ILE A 119 16.34 -2.14 -2.40
C ILE A 119 17.04 -1.67 -1.12
N ARG A 120 16.38 -0.84 -0.31
CA ARG A 120 16.93 -0.35 0.96
C ARG A 120 17.23 -1.48 1.94
N MET A 121 16.34 -2.46 2.07
CA MET A 121 16.57 -3.62 2.93
C MET A 121 17.73 -4.48 2.47
N SER A 122 17.89 -4.71 1.16
CA SER A 122 19.03 -5.45 0.63
C SER A 122 20.38 -4.78 0.96
N HIS A 123 20.43 -3.45 0.98
CA HIS A 123 21.62 -2.71 1.43
C HIS A 123 21.90 -2.92 2.92
N TYR A 124 20.88 -2.94 3.77
CA TYR A 124 21.06 -3.21 5.21
C TYR A 124 21.58 -4.63 5.47
N GLU A 125 21.07 -5.63 4.75
CA GLU A 125 21.55 -7.03 4.87
C GLU A 125 23.01 -7.20 4.42
N ASN A 126 23.44 -6.44 3.41
CA ASN A 126 24.82 -6.45 2.91
C ASN A 126 25.82 -5.72 3.83
N ILE A 127 25.36 -4.78 4.64
CA ILE A 127 26.20 -4.06 5.62
C ILE A 127 26.40 -4.91 6.89
N ASP A 128 25.35 -5.58 7.36
CA ASP A 128 25.42 -6.42 8.55
C ASP A 128 26.29 -7.67 8.37
N SER A 129 26.32 -8.23 7.15
CA SER A 129 27.16 -9.39 6.83
C SER A 129 28.66 -9.07 6.83
N ASN A 130 29.05 -7.79 6.74
CA ASN A 130 30.44 -7.35 6.67
C ASN A 130 30.96 -6.66 7.95
N THR A 131 30.14 -6.56 9.01
CA THR A 131 30.53 -5.88 10.25
C THR A 131 30.48 -6.84 11.45
N PRO A 132 31.55 -7.60 11.74
CA PRO A 132 31.59 -8.43 12.93
C PRO A 132 31.79 -7.52 14.16
N ASN A 133 30.91 -7.63 15.15
CA ASN A 133 31.00 -6.94 16.45
C ASN A 133 30.88 -5.41 16.42
N ASN A 134 29.65 -4.90 16.33
CA ASN A 134 29.36 -3.63 16.97
C ASN A 134 28.07 -3.71 17.79
N ASN A 135 28.22 -3.90 19.11
CA ASN A 135 27.15 -3.93 20.11
C ASN A 135 26.42 -2.57 20.30
N ASN A 136 26.59 -1.62 19.37
CA ASN A 136 26.05 -0.26 19.46
C ASN A 136 25.27 0.19 18.22
N GLY A 137 24.72 -0.74 17.43
CA GLY A 137 24.01 -0.34 16.22
C GLY A 137 23.26 -1.45 15.52
N ALA A 138 22.53 -2.30 16.25
CA ALA A 138 21.37 -2.93 15.62
C ALA A 138 20.43 -1.77 15.21
N MET A 139 20.60 -1.23 13.99
CA MET A 139 19.57 -0.42 13.36
C MET A 139 18.31 -1.25 13.49
N ASN A 140 17.35 -0.78 14.30
CA ASN A 140 16.08 -1.46 14.52
C ASN A 140 15.52 -1.90 13.16
N LYS A 141 15.71 -3.18 12.81
CA LYS A 141 15.34 -3.71 11.50
C LYS A 141 13.83 -3.70 11.46
N ARG A 142 13.30 -2.71 10.76
CA ARG A 142 11.89 -2.61 10.47
C ARG A 142 11.57 -3.63 9.40
N GLY A 143 10.34 -4.10 9.44
CA GLY A 143 9.84 -4.97 8.40
C GLY A 143 9.81 -4.37 7.02
N LEU A 144 9.81 -5.25 6.03
CA LEU A 144 9.56 -4.87 4.65
C LEU A 144 8.21 -4.19 4.47
N ALA A 145 7.17 -4.65 5.18
CA ALA A 145 5.86 -4.00 5.16
C ALA A 145 5.92 -2.57 5.71
N LEU A 146 6.54 -2.38 6.87
CA LEU A 146 6.68 -1.06 7.48
C LEU A 146 7.62 -0.14 6.68
N GLU A 147 8.70 -0.68 6.13
CA GLU A 147 9.62 0.05 5.26
C GLU A 147 8.93 0.47 3.96
N THR A 148 7.98 -0.32 3.46
CA THR A 148 7.11 0.07 2.34
C THR A 148 6.26 1.29 2.69
N VAL A 149 5.69 1.36 3.90
CA VAL A 149 4.93 2.54 4.36
C VAL A 149 5.84 3.78 4.44
N ILE A 150 7.06 3.60 4.95
CA ILE A 150 8.07 4.68 5.01
C ILE A 150 8.43 5.16 3.60
N CYS A 151 8.63 4.23 2.68
CA CYS A 151 8.95 4.56 1.29
C CYS A 151 7.78 5.29 0.61
N ALA A 152 6.55 4.82 0.81
CA ALA A 152 5.34 5.45 0.28
C ALA A 152 5.18 6.89 0.79
N ALA A 153 5.50 7.16 2.05
CA ALA A 153 5.43 8.52 2.58
C ALA A 153 6.46 9.48 1.96
N GLY A 154 7.48 8.99 1.24
CA GLY A 154 8.51 9.84 0.64
C GLY A 154 9.27 10.69 1.67
N SER A 155 9.41 10.20 2.90
CA SER A 155 9.99 10.92 4.03
C SER A 155 10.95 10.03 4.84
N THR A 156 11.91 10.65 5.52
CA THR A 156 12.80 9.97 6.48
C THR A 156 12.35 10.19 7.93
N ASN A 157 11.38 11.07 8.18
CA ASN A 157 10.87 11.34 9.52
C ASN A 157 9.81 10.30 9.91
N VAL A 158 10.29 9.22 10.54
CA VAL A 158 9.51 8.08 10.99
C VAL A 158 8.32 8.48 11.86
N GLY A 159 8.50 9.40 12.81
CA GLY A 159 7.43 9.79 13.72
C GLY A 159 6.25 10.42 12.98
N SER A 160 6.54 11.29 12.01
CA SER A 160 5.52 11.87 11.13
C SER A 160 4.87 10.83 10.22
N ILE A 161 5.64 9.88 9.69
CA ILE A 161 5.12 8.81 8.82
C ILE A 161 4.15 7.92 9.58
N MET A 162 4.52 7.51 10.79
CA MET A 162 3.63 6.68 11.62
C MET A 162 2.33 7.41 11.97
N LYS A 163 2.41 8.74 12.13
CA LYS A 163 1.24 9.57 12.41
C LYS A 163 0.34 9.78 11.19
N ASP A 164 0.93 9.94 10.01
CA ASP A 164 0.20 10.45 8.85
C ASP A 164 -0.11 9.36 7.81
N PHE A 165 0.67 8.28 7.74
CA PHE A 165 0.57 7.20 6.73
C PHE A 165 0.27 5.84 7.34
N ALA A 166 0.98 5.46 8.40
CA ALA A 166 0.67 4.21 9.06
C ALA A 166 -0.68 4.35 9.76
N PHE A 167 -1.49 3.31 9.68
CA PHE A 167 -2.66 3.22 10.52
C PHE A 167 -2.23 2.60 11.86
N ASP A 168 -1.74 3.44 12.77
CA ASP A 168 -1.37 3.08 14.15
C ASP A 168 -2.23 3.84 15.18
N ALA A 169 -2.12 3.47 16.46
CA ALA A 169 -2.87 4.11 17.56
C ALA A 169 -2.58 5.63 17.73
N ARG A 170 -1.48 6.13 17.17
CA ARG A 170 -1.08 7.54 17.22
C ARG A 170 -1.42 8.27 15.91
N SER A 171 -1.94 7.55 14.92
CA SER A 171 -2.25 8.10 13.62
C SER A 171 -3.36 9.15 13.72
N SER A 172 -3.25 10.19 12.90
CA SER A 172 -4.25 11.25 12.84
C SER A 172 -5.64 10.67 12.54
N ALA A 173 -5.70 9.60 11.74
CA ALA A 173 -6.92 8.86 11.45
C ALA A 173 -7.51 8.12 12.65
N ALA A 174 -6.70 7.37 13.41
CA ALA A 174 -7.16 6.69 14.62
C ALA A 174 -7.68 7.68 15.67
N LEU A 175 -7.03 8.84 15.80
CA LEU A 175 -7.46 9.92 16.70
C LEU A 175 -8.78 10.56 16.22
N SER A 176 -8.95 10.79 14.92
CA SER A 176 -10.20 11.33 14.36
C SER A 176 -11.38 10.38 14.55
N LEU A 177 -11.16 9.07 14.39
CA LEU A 177 -12.16 8.03 14.65
C LEU A 177 -12.54 7.93 16.13
N GLN A 178 -11.56 8.06 17.04
CA GLN A 178 -11.82 8.04 18.48
C GLN A 178 -12.66 9.24 18.93
N ASN A 179 -12.40 10.42 18.36
CA ASN A 179 -13.06 11.66 18.76
C ASN A 179 -14.46 11.84 18.16
N GLY A 180 -14.98 10.85 17.41
CA GLY A 180 -16.28 10.94 16.76
C GLY A 180 -16.38 12.10 15.76
N SER A 181 -15.23 12.53 15.22
CA SER A 181 -15.10 13.72 14.36
C SER A 181 -15.30 13.39 12.87
N LEU A 182 -15.55 12.12 12.55
CA LEU A 182 -15.91 11.68 11.21
C LEU A 182 -17.42 11.56 11.16
N ASP A 183 -18.05 12.42 10.36
CA ASP A 183 -19.50 12.42 10.10
C ASP A 183 -19.89 11.10 9.41
N ASP A 184 -20.37 10.08 10.14
CA ASP A 184 -20.86 8.78 9.61
C ASP A 184 -19.99 8.06 8.52
N ASP A 185 -18.79 8.56 8.24
CA ASP A 185 -18.00 8.20 7.08
C ASP A 185 -17.16 6.96 7.38
N GLU A 186 -17.28 5.98 6.49
CA GLU A 186 -16.47 4.76 6.49
C GLU A 186 -14.99 5.10 6.28
N TYR A 187 -14.13 4.78 7.25
CA TYR A 187 -12.70 5.03 7.13
C TYR A 187 -12.01 3.90 6.37
N THR A 188 -11.25 4.25 5.33
CA THR A 188 -10.65 3.25 4.42
C THR A 188 -9.18 3.02 4.72
N ILE A 189 -8.78 1.76 4.85
CA ILE A 189 -7.39 1.33 5.04
C ILE A 189 -6.94 0.32 4.01
N LEU A 190 -5.63 0.21 3.85
CA LEU A 190 -4.97 -0.88 3.12
C LEU A 190 -4.26 -1.81 4.10
N LEU A 191 -4.40 -3.11 3.88
CA LEU A 191 -3.58 -4.13 4.51
C LEU A 191 -2.51 -4.60 3.51
N LEU A 192 -1.25 -4.43 3.90
CA LEU A 192 -0.09 -4.92 3.16
C LEU A 192 0.40 -6.21 3.79
N SER A 193 0.64 -7.26 2.99
CA SER A 193 1.20 -8.53 3.48
C SER A 193 2.23 -9.11 2.52
N TYR A 194 3.45 -9.33 3.02
CA TYR A 194 4.57 -9.89 2.26
C TYR A 194 4.72 -11.39 2.49
N ASP A 195 5.09 -12.07 1.40
CA ASP A 195 5.51 -13.48 1.37
C ASP A 195 4.50 -14.45 1.99
N CYS A 196 3.23 -14.06 2.09
CA CYS A 196 2.16 -14.87 2.66
C CYS A 196 1.26 -15.45 1.56
N SER A 197 0.66 -16.59 1.88
CA SER A 197 -0.45 -17.14 1.10
C SER A 197 -1.71 -16.26 1.24
N GLU A 198 -2.63 -16.41 0.31
CA GLU A 198 -3.94 -15.75 0.36
C GLU A 198 -4.72 -16.15 1.62
N LYS A 199 -4.64 -17.42 2.00
CA LYS A 199 -5.23 -17.95 3.22
C LYS A 199 -4.69 -17.24 4.47
N GLU A 200 -3.38 -17.09 4.61
CA GLU A 200 -2.76 -16.38 5.74
C GLU A 200 -3.16 -14.90 5.78
N HIS A 201 -3.33 -14.28 4.62
CA HIS A 201 -3.80 -12.91 4.52
C HIS A 201 -5.25 -12.76 5.03
N LEU A 202 -6.16 -13.65 4.61
CA LEU A 202 -7.54 -13.69 5.09
C LEU A 202 -7.66 -14.05 6.59
N GLU A 203 -6.81 -14.95 7.07
CA GLU A 203 -6.71 -15.26 8.50
C GLU A 203 -6.26 -14.04 9.31
N THR A 204 -5.33 -13.25 8.77
CA THR A 204 -4.87 -12.00 9.39
C THR A 204 -6.02 -11.01 9.54
N ILE A 205 -6.80 -10.78 8.48
CA ILE A 205 -7.99 -9.91 8.48
C ILE A 205 -8.92 -10.28 9.63
N SER A 206 -9.21 -11.57 9.78
CA SER A 206 -10.06 -12.10 10.85
C SER A 206 -9.45 -11.89 12.25
N GLN A 207 -8.14 -12.13 12.41
CA GLN A 207 -7.43 -11.99 13.69
C GLN A 207 -7.35 -10.54 14.16
N VAL A 208 -7.12 -9.60 13.25
CA VAL A 208 -7.03 -8.17 13.58
C VAL A 208 -8.41 -7.50 13.66
N GLY A 209 -9.48 -8.20 13.29
CA GLY A 209 -10.85 -7.71 13.35
C GLY A 209 -11.16 -6.67 12.27
N LEU A 210 -10.56 -6.83 11.09
CA LEU A 210 -10.92 -6.04 9.91
C LEU A 210 -12.21 -6.57 9.29
N THR A 211 -12.93 -5.68 8.62
CA THR A 211 -14.05 -6.06 7.76
C THR A 211 -13.57 -6.91 6.58
N ALA A 212 -14.50 -7.60 5.91
CA ALA A 212 -14.17 -8.34 4.69
C ALA A 212 -13.50 -7.38 3.68
N PRO A 213 -12.49 -7.85 2.94
CA PRO A 213 -11.84 -7.03 1.93
C PRO A 213 -12.83 -6.62 0.83
N GLU A 214 -12.73 -5.39 0.37
CA GLU A 214 -13.46 -4.91 -0.81
C GLU A 214 -12.95 -5.64 -2.06
N LYS A 215 -13.79 -5.76 -3.08
CA LYS A 215 -13.37 -6.37 -4.35
C LYS A 215 -12.29 -5.53 -5.02
N ILE A 216 -11.45 -6.16 -5.85
CA ILE A 216 -10.44 -5.43 -6.63
C ILE A 216 -11.06 -4.31 -7.47
N GLN A 217 -12.24 -4.54 -8.06
CA GLN A 217 -12.91 -3.51 -8.85
C GLN A 217 -13.28 -2.27 -8.00
N ASP A 218 -13.72 -2.49 -6.76
CA ASP A 218 -14.04 -1.43 -5.81
C ASP A 218 -12.77 -0.73 -5.31
N MET A 219 -11.66 -1.46 -5.17
CA MET A 219 -10.34 -0.89 -4.87
C MET A 219 -9.82 0.00 -6.00
N ILE A 220 -9.95 -0.44 -7.25
CA ILE A 220 -9.58 0.37 -8.43
C ILE A 220 -10.45 1.61 -8.48
N GLN A 221 -11.76 1.47 -8.33
CA GLN A 221 -12.69 2.60 -8.28
C GLN A 221 -12.37 3.56 -7.12
N TYR A 222 -11.96 3.04 -5.96
CA TYR A 222 -11.50 3.87 -4.86
C TYR A 222 -10.31 4.72 -5.28
N PHE A 223 -9.27 4.15 -5.91
CA PHE A 223 -8.11 4.96 -6.31
C PHE A 223 -8.39 5.94 -7.46
N ASP A 224 -9.30 5.59 -8.38
CA ASP A 224 -9.70 6.42 -9.51
C ASP A 224 -10.74 7.50 -9.16
N ARG A 225 -11.29 7.47 -7.93
CA ARG A 225 -12.32 8.43 -7.49
C ARG A 225 -11.80 9.86 -7.51
N GLU A 226 -12.73 10.81 -7.65
CA GLU A 226 -12.41 12.21 -7.40
C GLU A 226 -12.09 12.41 -5.91
N ARG A 227 -10.87 12.87 -5.63
CA ARG A 227 -10.39 13.07 -4.26
C ARG A 227 -10.87 14.40 -3.72
N GLY A 228 -11.28 14.41 -2.45
CA GLY A 228 -11.71 15.63 -1.78
C GLY A 228 -10.58 16.65 -1.65
N GLN A 229 -10.93 17.94 -1.61
CA GLN A 229 -9.95 19.03 -1.55
C GLN A 229 -9.01 18.94 -0.32
N GLN A 230 -9.51 18.43 0.81
CA GLN A 230 -8.70 18.22 2.01
C GLN A 230 -7.63 17.14 1.80
N GLU A 231 -8.02 16.02 1.18
CA GLU A 231 -7.13 14.92 0.83
C GLU A 231 -6.04 15.37 -0.14
N VAL A 232 -6.43 16.07 -1.22
CA VAL A 232 -5.51 16.66 -2.20
C VAL A 232 -4.51 17.61 -1.54
N THR A 233 -5.00 18.53 -0.69
CA THR A 233 -4.15 19.50 0.00
C THR A 233 -3.15 18.81 0.92
N ALA A 234 -3.58 17.75 1.62
CA ALA A 234 -2.71 17.00 2.50
C ALA A 234 -1.63 16.22 1.73
N LEU A 235 -1.99 15.57 0.61
CA LEU A 235 -1.03 14.90 -0.28
C LEU A 235 -0.01 15.90 -0.84
N MET A 236 -0.47 17.04 -1.35
CA MET A 236 0.42 18.09 -1.86
C MET A 236 1.40 18.59 -0.79
N LYS A 237 0.92 18.78 0.44
CA LYS A 237 1.75 19.20 1.57
C LYS A 237 2.82 18.17 1.92
N VAL A 238 2.44 16.89 2.02
CA VAL A 238 3.37 15.80 2.35
C VAL A 238 4.47 15.69 1.30
N PHE A 239 4.08 15.61 0.02
CA PHE A 239 5.03 15.39 -1.08
C PHE A 239 5.69 16.66 -1.59
N LYS A 240 5.40 17.81 -0.96
CA LYS A 240 5.91 19.14 -1.32
C LYS A 240 5.64 19.47 -2.79
N VAL A 241 4.46 19.08 -3.27
CA VAL A 241 3.98 19.33 -4.63
C VAL A 241 3.25 20.66 -4.65
N THR A 242 3.57 21.51 -5.61
CA THR A 242 2.94 22.83 -5.75
C THR A 242 1.71 22.79 -6.65
N ALA A 243 0.77 23.72 -6.47
CA ALA A 243 -0.39 23.83 -7.36
C ALA A 243 0.02 24.09 -8.81
N GLN A 244 1.16 24.77 -9.02
CA GLN A 244 1.74 25.00 -10.33
C GLN A 244 2.22 23.69 -10.96
N GLU A 245 2.90 22.83 -10.20
CA GLU A 245 3.36 21.51 -10.67
C GLU A 245 2.21 20.61 -11.13
N VAL A 246 1.06 20.68 -10.44
CA VAL A 246 -0.16 19.92 -10.81
C VAL A 246 -0.89 20.55 -12.01
N SER A 247 -0.82 21.87 -12.19
CA SER A 247 -1.60 22.58 -13.22
C SER A 247 -0.84 22.83 -14.53
N ARG A 248 0.49 22.89 -14.51
CA ARG A 248 1.28 23.52 -15.59
C ARG A 248 1.73 22.57 -16.70
N ASP A 249 1.76 21.25 -16.48
CA ASP A 249 2.40 20.30 -17.42
C ASP A 249 1.53 19.11 -17.83
N GLY A 250 0.21 19.11 -17.56
CA GLY A 250 -0.59 17.89 -17.66
C GLY A 250 -0.07 16.76 -16.74
N SER A 251 0.73 17.15 -15.75
CA SER A 251 1.19 16.29 -14.67
C SER A 251 0.05 16.16 -13.68
N SER A 252 -0.56 14.98 -13.60
CA SER A 252 -1.53 14.69 -12.56
C SER A 252 -0.83 14.73 -11.20
N LEU A 253 -1.58 15.04 -10.14
CA LEU A 253 -1.11 14.89 -8.76
C LEU A 253 -0.43 13.53 -8.55
N GLU A 254 -0.98 12.48 -9.15
CA GLU A 254 -0.41 11.14 -9.17
C GLU A 254 1.03 11.13 -9.68
N LYS A 255 1.30 11.61 -10.90
CA LYS A 255 2.66 11.62 -11.45
C LYS A 255 3.65 12.37 -10.56
N ALA A 256 3.25 13.51 -10.01
CA ALA A 256 4.09 14.28 -9.11
C ALA A 256 4.42 13.47 -7.83
N VAL A 257 3.43 12.82 -7.23
CA VAL A 257 3.63 11.93 -6.06
C VAL A 257 4.52 10.74 -6.41
N LEU A 258 4.24 10.02 -7.50
CA LEU A 258 5.03 8.86 -7.91
C LEU A 258 6.50 9.22 -8.14
N ASN A 259 6.77 10.36 -8.77
CA ASN A 259 8.13 10.87 -8.97
C ASN A 259 8.82 11.14 -7.64
N ARG A 260 8.14 11.80 -6.69
CA ARG A 260 8.71 12.11 -5.36
C ARG A 260 9.07 10.84 -4.60
N VAL A 261 8.19 9.85 -4.61
CA VAL A 261 8.40 8.54 -3.96
C VAL A 261 9.58 7.82 -4.61
N ALA A 262 9.60 7.76 -5.95
CA ALA A 262 10.64 7.07 -6.71
C ALA A 262 12.04 7.67 -6.50
N THR A 263 12.18 8.98 -6.30
CA THR A 263 13.51 9.63 -6.19
C THR A 263 14.01 9.80 -4.76
N LYS A 264 13.13 9.70 -3.75
CA LYS A 264 13.42 10.20 -2.39
C LYS A 264 14.67 9.59 -1.76
N PHE A 265 14.93 8.31 -2.04
CA PHE A 265 15.95 7.52 -1.36
C PHE A 265 17.15 7.17 -2.26
N TYR A 266 17.24 7.78 -3.44
CA TYR A 266 18.32 7.58 -4.41
C TYR A 266 19.22 8.83 -4.58
N THR A 267 19.04 9.84 -3.73
CA THR A 267 19.85 11.05 -3.64
C THR A 267 20.63 11.07 -2.34
#